data_AF-A0A6L6XS85-F1
#
_entry.id   AF-A0A6L6XS85-F1
#
_cell.length_a   1.000
_cell.length_b   1.000
_cell.length_c   1.000
_cell.angle_alpha   90.00
_cell.angle_beta   90.00
_cell.angle_gamma   90.00
#
_symmetry.space_group_name_H-M   'P 1'
#
loop_
_entity.id
_entity.type
_entity.pdbx_description
1 polymer ?
#
loop_
_entity_poly.entity_id
_entity_poly.type
_entity_poly.pdbx_seq_one_letter_code
_entity_poly.pdbx_strand_id
1 'polypeptide(L)'
;MVPLGCSRRSDRRLWFDVVNGCSKYRPEFTSLTRVPHRDGVAAITRPRRRRTAVARPAARWLLRGTAPAVALLGLAVAAPATAHVTLTPSTTQAGEPAVLRFAIGHGCDGSATTAVTIRIPEPITAVTPTRHPLWDVEQEVVPLDPPVVDAHGARLTERVAAVTFRAQEPLPEGERDVLEIALVLPPDAGTTLSFPTIQTCEQGQSAWTEVPAGGQDPEQLDRPAPTLVVTPDDPGADGAASAVDTLTAVRADTDPSGRGNGEAPLLAVGAFGLGLLATLLAIAALARQRRRS
;
A
#
# COMPACT_ATOMS: atom_id res chain seq x y z
N MET A 1 -25.38 64.19 -15.44
CA MET A 1 -26.64 63.73 -16.07
C MET A 1 -26.46 63.75 -17.58
N VAL A 2 -26.13 62.59 -18.16
CA VAL A 2 -26.18 62.23 -19.59
C VAL A 2 -26.41 60.70 -19.61
N PRO A 3 -27.20 60.14 -20.55
CA PRO A 3 -28.18 59.09 -20.24
C PRO A 3 -27.80 57.66 -20.63
N LEU A 4 -28.55 56.73 -20.02
CA LEU A 4 -29.14 55.47 -20.48
C LEU A 4 -28.70 54.87 -21.83
N GLY A 5 -28.45 53.56 -21.80
CA GLY A 5 -28.13 52.72 -22.95
C GLY A 5 -29.30 52.08 -23.71
N CYS A 6 -28.93 51.28 -24.72
CA CYS A 6 -29.70 50.26 -25.43
C CYS A 6 -28.68 49.28 -26.04
N SER A 7 -28.63 47.99 -25.68
CA SER A 7 -29.51 46.87 -26.08
C SER A 7 -29.14 46.21 -27.43
N ARG A 8 -29.05 44.87 -27.36
CA ARG A 8 -28.62 43.83 -28.32
C ARG A 8 -29.29 43.83 -29.71
N ARG A 9 -28.56 43.33 -30.71
CA ARG A 9 -28.93 42.26 -31.68
C ARG A 9 -27.63 41.75 -32.34
N SER A 10 -27.30 40.46 -32.23
CA SER A 10 -27.80 39.29 -32.98
C SER A 10 -27.31 39.22 -34.42
N ASP A 11 -26.73 38.06 -34.73
CA ASP A 11 -26.32 37.50 -36.02
C ASP A 11 -25.12 38.12 -36.73
N ARG A 12 -23.96 37.46 -36.56
CA ARG A 12 -22.98 37.26 -37.65
C ARG A 12 -22.12 36.01 -37.42
N ARG A 13 -22.12 35.16 -38.45
CA ARG A 13 -21.00 34.36 -39.00
C ARG A 13 -20.87 32.90 -38.55
N LEU A 14 -21.45 32.05 -39.38
CA LEU A 14 -20.82 30.85 -39.94
C LEU A 14 -19.35 31.12 -40.29
N TRP A 15 -18.44 30.27 -39.81
CA TRP A 15 -17.16 29.95 -40.45
C TRP A 15 -16.85 28.48 -40.19
N PHE A 16 -17.07 27.65 -41.20
CA PHE A 16 -16.25 26.48 -41.46
C PHE A 16 -15.09 26.98 -42.32
N ASP A 17 -13.86 26.80 -41.87
CA ASP A 17 -12.69 26.74 -42.75
C ASP A 17 -11.80 25.59 -42.29
N VAL A 18 -12.03 24.45 -42.94
CA VAL A 18 -11.03 23.43 -43.23
C VAL A 18 -10.07 24.06 -44.24
N VAL A 19 -8.75 23.92 -44.07
CA VAL A 19 -7.77 23.64 -45.15
C VAL A 19 -6.30 23.74 -44.64
N ASN A 20 -5.60 22.62 -44.87
CA ASN A 20 -4.18 22.40 -45.23
C ASN A 20 -3.00 22.85 -44.35
N GLY A 21 -2.25 21.83 -43.90
CA GLY A 21 -0.83 21.93 -43.55
C GLY A 21 -0.11 20.61 -43.83
N CYS A 22 0.34 20.41 -45.08
CA CYS A 22 1.25 19.33 -45.47
C CYS A 22 2.63 19.53 -44.84
N SER A 23 3.10 18.58 -44.02
CA SER A 23 4.52 18.42 -43.69
C SER A 23 5.08 17.20 -44.40
N LYS A 24 6.11 17.43 -45.22
CA LYS A 24 6.86 16.43 -45.97
C LYS A 24 7.84 15.73 -45.03
N TYR A 25 7.62 14.45 -44.73
CA TYR A 25 8.64 13.57 -44.17
C TYR A 25 8.92 12.44 -45.18
N ARG A 26 10.14 12.41 -45.72
CA ARG A 26 10.68 11.29 -46.50
C ARG A 26 11.65 10.52 -45.60
N PRO A 27 11.48 9.21 -45.41
CA PRO A 27 12.61 8.33 -45.12
C PRO A 27 13.08 7.65 -46.41
N GLU A 28 14.34 7.88 -46.77
CA GLU A 28 15.07 7.07 -47.74
C GLU A 28 15.24 5.66 -47.16
N PHE A 29 14.59 4.67 -47.77
CA PHE A 29 14.81 3.27 -47.47
C PHE A 29 15.91 2.71 -48.37
N THR A 30 17.00 2.35 -47.72
CA THR A 30 18.16 1.62 -48.21
C THR A 30 17.74 0.27 -48.80
N SER A 31 17.97 0.04 -50.08
CA SER A 31 17.96 -1.31 -50.65
C SER A 31 18.85 -1.36 -51.90
N LEU A 32 20.10 -1.79 -51.71
CA LEU A 32 20.95 -2.29 -52.78
C LEU A 32 21.48 -3.65 -52.37
N THR A 33 20.82 -4.69 -52.87
CA THR A 33 21.35 -6.06 -52.95
C THR A 33 21.93 -6.29 -54.34
N ARG A 34 23.03 -7.06 -54.38
CA ARG A 34 23.61 -7.83 -55.50
C ARG A 34 24.94 -7.31 -56.08
N VAL A 35 26.02 -8.06 -55.79
CA VAL A 35 27.16 -8.33 -56.70
C VAL A 35 27.62 -9.79 -56.47
N PRO A 36 28.09 -10.54 -57.50
CA PRO A 36 28.11 -12.01 -57.50
C PRO A 36 29.50 -12.66 -57.32
N HIS A 37 29.45 -13.99 -57.20
CA HIS A 37 30.41 -15.06 -57.57
C HIS A 37 31.92 -14.83 -57.47
N ARG A 38 32.59 -15.70 -56.70
CA ARG A 38 33.99 -16.06 -56.90
C ARG A 38 34.12 -17.58 -57.00
N ASP A 39 34.58 -18.03 -58.16
CA ASP A 39 35.07 -19.39 -58.40
C ASP A 39 36.51 -19.52 -57.86
N GLY A 40 36.91 -20.73 -57.46
CA GLY A 40 38.33 -21.03 -57.27
C GLY A 40 38.69 -22.13 -56.28
N VAL A 41 38.44 -23.38 -56.68
CA VAL A 41 39.35 -24.55 -56.64
C VAL A 41 40.56 -24.49 -55.70
N ALA A 42 40.68 -25.47 -54.78
CA ALA A 42 41.72 -26.51 -54.81
C ALA A 42 41.73 -27.35 -53.52
N ALA A 43 41.69 -28.67 -53.71
CA ALA A 43 41.83 -29.70 -52.69
C ALA A 43 43.30 -29.84 -52.25
N ILE A 44 43.53 -30.11 -50.96
CA ILE A 44 44.72 -30.85 -50.50
C ILE A 44 44.29 -31.89 -49.48
N THR A 45 44.60 -33.13 -49.83
CA THR A 45 44.31 -34.38 -49.13
C THR A 45 45.40 -34.79 -48.13
N ARG A 46 44.99 -35.64 -47.16
CA ARG A 46 45.76 -36.67 -46.39
C ARG A 46 46.56 -36.22 -45.14
N PRO A 47 46.93 -37.16 -44.23
CA PRO A 47 46.17 -38.32 -43.74
C PRO A 47 46.22 -38.49 -42.19
N ARG A 48 45.32 -39.36 -41.74
CA ARG A 48 45.24 -40.12 -40.47
C ARG A 48 46.61 -40.43 -39.81
N ARG A 49 46.75 -40.08 -38.52
CA ARG A 49 47.70 -40.74 -37.60
C ARG A 49 46.95 -41.31 -36.39
N ARG A 50 46.94 -42.64 -36.31
CA ARG A 50 46.67 -43.42 -35.09
C ARG A 50 47.92 -43.41 -34.21
N ARG A 51 47.77 -43.14 -32.92
CA ARG A 51 48.68 -43.56 -31.84
C ARG A 51 47.81 -43.79 -30.59
N THR A 52 47.42 -45.05 -30.34
CA THR A 52 48.03 -45.98 -29.37
C THR A 52 47.94 -45.49 -27.93
N ALA A 53 47.12 -46.21 -27.17
CA ALA A 53 46.94 -46.10 -25.74
C ALA A 53 48.25 -46.24 -24.96
N VAL A 54 48.33 -45.53 -23.83
CA VAL A 54 49.17 -45.91 -22.69
C VAL A 54 48.26 -45.96 -21.48
N ALA A 55 48.31 -47.10 -20.79
CA ALA A 55 47.55 -47.38 -19.59
C ALA A 55 48.43 -47.23 -18.34
N ARG A 56 47.77 -46.86 -17.23
CA ARG A 56 48.10 -47.11 -15.80
C ARG A 56 49.11 -46.18 -15.11
N PRO A 57 49.07 -46.04 -13.76
CA PRO A 57 48.26 -46.76 -12.76
C PRO A 57 47.49 -45.87 -11.76
N ALA A 58 46.71 -46.55 -10.92
CA ALA A 58 45.89 -46.03 -9.84
C ALA A 58 46.70 -45.34 -8.71
N ALA A 59 46.12 -44.27 -8.16
CA ALA A 59 46.36 -43.88 -6.77
C ALA A 59 45.00 -43.66 -6.11
N ARG A 60 44.56 -44.68 -5.37
CA ARG A 60 43.51 -44.57 -4.36
C ARG A 60 44.03 -43.62 -3.26
N TRP A 61 43.46 -42.43 -3.19
CA TRP A 61 43.39 -41.66 -1.96
C TRP A 61 41.91 -41.58 -1.56
N LEU A 62 41.46 -42.60 -0.84
CA LEU A 62 40.28 -42.49 0.00
C LEU A 62 40.76 -42.01 1.37
N LEU A 63 40.28 -40.84 1.79
CA LEU A 63 39.99 -40.40 3.16
C LEU A 63 39.39 -38.98 2.97
N ARG A 64 38.09 -38.86 2.71
CA ARG A 64 37.05 -38.63 3.75
C ARG A 64 37.49 -37.60 4.78
N GLY A 65 37.33 -36.33 4.42
CA GLY A 65 37.13 -35.21 5.33
C GLY A 65 35.97 -34.40 4.78
N THR A 66 34.80 -34.61 5.37
CA THR A 66 33.51 -34.02 4.99
C THR A 66 33.59 -32.49 4.93
N ALA A 67 33.43 -31.91 3.75
CA ALA A 67 33.01 -30.52 3.65
C ALA A 67 31.49 -30.50 3.92
N PRO A 68 30.99 -29.97 5.05
CA PRO A 68 29.64 -29.47 5.03
C PRO A 68 29.72 -28.18 4.22
N ALA A 69 29.48 -28.29 2.91
CA ALA A 69 28.94 -27.18 2.16
C ALA A 69 27.58 -26.88 2.81
N VAL A 70 27.59 -26.06 3.87
CA VAL A 70 26.39 -25.42 4.38
C VAL A 70 26.03 -24.38 3.32
N ALA A 71 25.47 -24.85 2.21
CA ALA A 71 24.56 -24.04 1.43
C ALA A 71 23.39 -23.78 2.38
N LEU A 72 23.51 -22.70 3.16
CA LEU A 72 22.36 -22.02 3.72
C LEU A 72 21.54 -21.62 2.49
N LEU A 73 20.62 -22.52 2.12
CA LEU A 73 19.52 -22.24 1.25
C LEU A 73 18.74 -21.16 1.98
N GLY A 74 19.12 -19.91 1.73
CA GLY A 74 18.32 -18.76 2.05
C GLY A 74 17.05 -18.93 1.23
N LEU A 75 16.07 -19.64 1.79
CA LEU A 75 14.69 -19.34 1.50
C LEU A 75 14.53 -17.89 1.98
N ALA A 76 14.85 -16.96 1.10
CA ALA A 76 14.17 -15.69 1.09
C ALA A 76 12.70 -16.08 1.01
N VAL A 77 12.05 -16.09 2.17
CA VAL A 77 10.61 -16.05 2.25
C VAL A 77 10.29 -14.70 1.61
N ALA A 78 10.08 -14.71 0.29
CA ALA A 78 9.39 -13.63 -0.36
C ALA A 78 8.05 -13.59 0.36
N ALA A 79 7.91 -12.63 1.29
CA ALA A 79 6.61 -12.36 1.87
C ALA A 79 5.66 -12.23 0.69
N PRO A 80 4.52 -12.94 0.69
CA PRO A 80 3.57 -12.77 -0.39
C PRO A 80 3.32 -11.28 -0.52
N ALA A 81 3.51 -10.73 -1.71
CA ALA A 81 3.10 -9.37 -2.00
C ALA A 81 1.59 -9.35 -1.71
N THR A 82 1.21 -8.73 -0.60
CA THR A 82 -0.20 -8.66 -0.19
C THR A 82 -0.92 -7.81 -1.22
N ALA A 83 -1.70 -8.46 -2.07
CA ALA A 83 -2.54 -7.79 -3.05
C ALA A 83 -3.75 -7.11 -2.40
N HIS A 84 -4.09 -7.54 -1.18
CA HIS A 84 -5.31 -7.16 -0.51
C HIS A 84 -5.13 -5.80 0.18
N VAL A 85 -6.14 -4.94 0.06
CA VAL A 85 -6.26 -3.76 0.92
C VAL A 85 -6.34 -4.24 2.36
N THR A 86 -5.40 -3.80 3.20
CA THR A 86 -5.37 -4.19 4.61
C THR A 86 -5.97 -3.09 5.47
N LEU A 87 -6.85 -3.46 6.39
CA LEU A 87 -7.45 -2.56 7.38
C LEU A 87 -6.76 -2.75 8.74
N THR A 88 -6.22 -1.66 9.28
CA THR A 88 -5.66 -1.61 10.64
C THR A 88 -6.41 -0.56 11.47
N PRO A 89 -7.22 -0.97 12.45
CA PRO A 89 -7.89 -0.05 13.37
C PRO A 89 -6.95 0.42 14.49
N SER A 90 -7.17 1.61 15.05
CA SER A 90 -6.47 2.07 16.27
C SER A 90 -6.99 1.42 17.55
N THR A 91 -8.27 1.06 17.57
CA THR A 91 -8.94 0.29 18.62
C THR A 91 -10.07 -0.52 17.97
N THR A 92 -10.51 -1.57 18.64
CA THR A 92 -11.66 -2.37 18.21
C THR A 92 -12.81 -2.33 19.22
N GLN A 93 -12.65 -1.60 20.33
CA GLN A 93 -13.59 -1.59 21.44
C GLN A 93 -14.91 -0.92 21.07
N ALA A 94 -16.01 -1.50 21.56
CA ALA A 94 -17.35 -1.00 21.33
C ALA A 94 -17.54 0.43 21.86
N GLY A 95 -18.16 1.30 21.06
CA GLY A 95 -18.45 2.69 21.45
C GLY A 95 -17.26 3.65 21.37
N GLU A 96 -16.03 3.17 21.16
CA GLU A 96 -14.83 4.00 21.14
C GLU A 96 -14.60 4.70 19.79
N PRO A 97 -14.04 5.92 19.79
CA PRO A 97 -13.53 6.55 18.58
C PRO A 97 -12.33 5.78 18.03
N ALA A 98 -12.39 5.42 16.76
CA ALA A 98 -11.36 4.67 16.06
C ALA A 98 -10.87 5.41 14.80
N VAL A 99 -9.57 5.34 14.56
CA VAL A 99 -8.96 5.66 13.25
C VAL A 99 -8.71 4.36 12.52
N LEU A 100 -9.33 4.21 11.35
CA LEU A 100 -9.19 3.07 10.47
C LEU A 100 -8.18 3.40 9.36
N ARG A 101 -7.12 2.59 9.26
CA ARG A 101 -6.05 2.75 8.27
C ARG A 101 -6.18 1.71 7.17
N PHE A 102 -6.35 2.16 5.94
CA PHE A 102 -6.43 1.32 4.75
C PHE A 102 -5.10 1.41 4.02
N ALA A 103 -4.30 0.35 4.08
CA ALA A 103 -3.05 0.27 3.34
C ALA A 103 -3.34 -0.12 1.89
N ILE A 104 -3.00 0.77 0.96
CA ILE A 104 -3.17 0.59 -0.48
C ILE A 104 -1.82 0.19 -1.05
N GLY A 105 -1.73 -1.06 -1.52
CA GLY A 105 -0.52 -1.66 -2.07
C GLY A 105 -0.41 -1.44 -3.57
N HIS A 106 -0.11 -2.53 -4.29
CA HIS A 106 0.11 -2.48 -5.73
C HIS A 106 -1.13 -2.02 -6.51
N GLY A 107 -0.89 -1.54 -7.73
CA GLY A 107 -1.92 -1.23 -8.71
C GLY A 107 -2.73 -2.43 -9.22
N CYS A 108 -3.73 -2.20 -10.05
CA CYS A 108 -4.59 -3.25 -10.60
C CYS A 108 -3.83 -3.98 -11.71
N ASP A 109 -3.42 -5.23 -11.47
CA ASP A 109 -2.54 -5.99 -12.37
C ASP A 109 -1.29 -5.18 -12.80
N GLY A 110 -0.73 -4.39 -11.86
CA GLY A 110 0.42 -3.50 -12.08
C GLY A 110 0.07 -2.10 -12.61
N SER A 111 -1.18 -1.82 -12.98
CA SER A 111 -1.61 -0.48 -13.43
C SER A 111 -1.77 0.50 -12.26
N ALA A 112 -1.24 1.72 -12.39
CA ALA A 112 -1.24 2.74 -11.33
C ALA A 112 -2.66 3.06 -10.81
N THR A 113 -2.77 3.30 -9.50
CA THR A 113 -4.06 3.53 -8.83
C THR A 113 -4.47 4.99 -8.94
N THR A 114 -5.69 5.25 -9.40
CA THR A 114 -6.24 6.60 -9.59
C THR A 114 -7.31 6.95 -8.57
N ALA A 115 -8.01 5.96 -8.00
CA ALA A 115 -8.98 6.20 -6.94
C ALA A 115 -9.15 4.97 -6.03
N VAL A 116 -9.54 5.23 -4.79
CA VAL A 116 -9.96 4.21 -3.83
C VAL A 116 -11.29 4.64 -3.23
N THR A 117 -12.32 3.82 -3.40
CA THR A 117 -13.66 4.03 -2.83
C THR A 117 -13.89 3.04 -1.70
N ILE A 118 -14.15 3.53 -0.50
CA ILE A 118 -14.43 2.73 0.69
C ILE A 118 -15.91 2.91 1.05
N ARG A 119 -16.68 1.82 1.04
CA ARG A 119 -18.08 1.82 1.49
C ARG A 119 -18.14 1.78 3.01
N ILE A 120 -19.01 2.61 3.58
CA ILE A 120 -19.20 2.76 5.01
C ILE A 120 -20.41 1.89 5.45
N PRO A 121 -20.21 0.90 6.33
CA PRO A 121 -21.29 0.04 6.84
C PRO A 121 -22.45 0.85 7.44
N GLU A 122 -23.67 0.34 7.32
CA GLU A 122 -24.89 0.99 7.82
C GLU A 122 -24.87 1.35 9.31
N PRO A 123 -24.29 0.53 10.22
CA PRO A 123 -24.18 0.89 11.64
C PRO A 123 -23.34 2.15 11.93
N ILE A 124 -22.53 2.59 10.97
CA ILE A 124 -21.70 3.79 11.11
C ILE A 124 -22.48 5.01 10.59
N THR A 125 -22.80 5.91 11.52
CA THR A 125 -23.62 7.10 11.26
C THR A 125 -22.79 8.35 10.94
N ALA A 126 -21.53 8.39 11.38
CA ALA A 126 -20.61 9.49 11.12
C ALA A 126 -19.21 8.95 10.77
N VAL A 127 -18.59 9.58 9.78
CA VAL A 127 -17.20 9.30 9.36
C VAL A 127 -16.51 10.63 9.06
N THR A 128 -15.23 10.73 9.39
CA THR A 128 -14.39 11.87 9.04
C THR A 128 -13.15 11.38 8.32
N PRO A 129 -13.03 11.60 7.00
CA PRO A 129 -11.80 11.27 6.28
C PRO A 129 -10.64 12.15 6.75
N THR A 130 -9.45 11.57 6.92
CA THR A 130 -8.22 12.33 7.18
C THR A 130 -7.80 13.07 5.92
N ARG A 131 -7.40 14.35 6.04
CA ARG A 131 -6.82 15.08 4.90
C ARG A 131 -5.53 14.41 4.46
N HIS A 132 -5.40 14.16 3.16
CA HIS A 132 -4.21 13.56 2.59
C HIS A 132 -3.58 14.48 1.55
N PRO A 133 -2.27 14.75 1.59
CA PRO A 133 -1.64 15.72 0.67
C PRO A 133 -1.64 15.30 -0.80
N LEU A 134 -1.71 13.99 -1.06
CA LEU A 134 -1.67 13.39 -2.41
C LEU A 134 -3.04 12.97 -2.97
N TRP A 135 -4.11 13.09 -2.18
CA TRP A 135 -5.44 12.62 -2.59
C TRP A 135 -6.52 13.66 -2.28
N ASP A 136 -7.40 13.90 -3.26
CA ASP A 136 -8.64 14.61 -3.05
C ASP A 136 -9.68 13.66 -2.41
N VAL A 137 -10.56 14.20 -1.57
CA VAL A 137 -11.55 13.41 -0.84
C VAL A 137 -12.97 13.84 -1.21
N GLU A 138 -13.78 12.86 -1.61
CA GLU A 138 -15.20 13.00 -1.87
C GLU A 138 -16.00 12.10 -0.91
N GLN A 139 -17.15 12.58 -0.44
CA GLN A 139 -18.04 11.82 0.41
C GLN A 139 -19.40 11.67 -0.27
N GLU A 140 -19.90 10.45 -0.35
CA GLU A 140 -21.27 10.15 -0.76
C GLU A 140 -22.16 10.18 0.48
N VAL A 141 -23.14 11.08 0.52
CA VAL A 141 -24.05 11.26 1.65
C VAL A 141 -25.43 10.72 1.27
N VAL A 142 -26.04 9.96 2.16
CA VAL A 142 -27.37 9.36 1.99
C VAL A 142 -28.28 9.70 3.17
N PRO A 143 -29.61 9.80 2.97
CA PRO A 143 -30.55 10.07 4.05
C PRO A 143 -30.59 8.91 5.06
N LEU A 144 -30.82 9.26 6.32
CA LEU A 144 -31.19 8.33 7.40
C LEU A 144 -32.70 8.39 7.61
N ASP A 145 -33.38 7.27 7.36
CA ASP A 145 -34.82 7.13 7.59
C ASP A 145 -35.10 5.82 8.37
N PRO A 146 -35.47 5.89 9.67
CA PRO A 146 -35.71 7.11 10.44
C PRO A 146 -34.41 7.84 10.81
N PRO A 147 -34.47 9.16 11.11
CA PRO A 147 -33.34 9.89 11.68
C PRO A 147 -32.85 9.24 12.97
N VAL A 148 -31.53 9.24 13.17
CA VAL A 148 -30.86 8.66 14.34
C VAL A 148 -30.46 9.77 15.31
N VAL A 149 -30.42 9.49 16.61
CA VAL A 149 -29.86 10.39 17.61
C VAL A 149 -28.50 9.85 18.04
N ASP A 150 -27.46 10.65 17.95
CA ASP A 150 -26.13 10.24 18.38
C ASP A 150 -25.97 10.26 19.92
N ALA A 151 -24.81 9.81 20.39
CA ALA A 151 -24.52 9.77 21.83
C ALA A 151 -24.53 11.15 22.52
N HIS A 152 -24.41 12.24 21.76
CA HIS A 152 -24.44 13.61 22.25
C HIS A 152 -25.83 14.26 22.14
N GLY A 153 -26.84 13.51 21.71
CA GLY A 153 -28.21 13.99 21.54
C GLY A 153 -28.46 14.74 20.22
N ALA A 154 -27.50 14.77 19.29
CA ALA A 154 -27.69 15.39 17.99
C ALA A 154 -28.54 14.48 17.08
N ARG A 155 -29.55 15.07 16.43
CA ARG A 155 -30.39 14.37 15.47
C ARG A 155 -29.73 14.34 14.10
N LEU A 156 -29.28 13.17 13.69
CA LEU A 156 -28.69 12.88 12.38
C LEU A 156 -29.79 12.49 11.38
N THR A 157 -29.86 13.21 10.26
CA THR A 157 -30.82 12.95 9.17
C THR A 157 -30.16 12.39 7.91
N GLU A 158 -28.84 12.31 7.91
CA GLU A 158 -28.01 11.81 6.83
C GLU A 158 -26.75 11.14 7.39
N ARG A 159 -26.13 10.26 6.61
CA ARG A 159 -24.86 9.62 6.91
C ARG A 159 -23.97 9.57 5.67
N VAL A 160 -22.68 9.41 5.87
CA VAL A 160 -21.74 9.10 4.78
C VAL A 160 -21.84 7.62 4.42
N ALA A 161 -22.23 7.30 3.19
CA ALA A 161 -22.33 5.94 2.67
C ALA A 161 -21.03 5.44 2.05
N ALA A 162 -20.21 6.35 1.50
CA ALA A 162 -18.91 6.02 0.93
C ALA A 162 -17.95 7.21 1.01
N VAL A 163 -16.65 6.91 1.09
CA VAL A 163 -15.57 7.88 0.97
C VAL A 163 -14.73 7.49 -0.23
N THR A 164 -14.53 8.42 -1.16
CA THR A 164 -13.66 8.23 -2.32
C THR A 164 -12.42 9.12 -2.17
N PHE A 165 -11.26 8.51 -2.16
CA PHE A 165 -9.98 9.18 -2.30
C PHE A 165 -9.57 9.13 -3.77
N ARG A 166 -9.35 10.27 -4.41
CA ARG A 166 -8.85 10.39 -5.79
C ARG A 166 -7.41 10.87 -5.78
N ALA A 167 -6.52 10.12 -6.41
CA ALA A 167 -5.12 10.47 -6.46
C ALA A 167 -4.93 11.72 -7.32
N GLN A 168 -4.20 12.72 -6.82
CA GLN A 168 -3.85 13.89 -7.63
C GLN A 168 -2.85 13.53 -8.73
N GLU A 169 -1.93 12.62 -8.42
CA GLU A 169 -1.07 11.88 -9.36
C GLU A 169 -1.29 10.39 -9.09
N PRO A 170 -1.47 9.53 -10.12
CA PRO A 170 -1.70 8.10 -9.91
C PRO A 170 -0.61 7.46 -9.03
N LEU A 171 -1.01 6.69 -8.02
CA LEU A 171 -0.07 5.93 -7.17
C LEU A 171 0.58 4.84 -8.03
N PRO A 172 1.89 4.92 -8.31
CA PRO A 172 2.56 4.01 -9.25
C PRO A 172 2.75 2.61 -8.64
N GLU A 173 2.99 1.64 -9.52
CA GLU A 173 3.39 0.31 -9.08
C GLU A 173 4.70 0.35 -8.27
N GLY A 174 4.75 -0.43 -7.18
CA GLY A 174 5.92 -0.52 -6.31
C GLY A 174 5.94 0.51 -5.17
N GLU A 175 5.03 1.47 -5.19
CA GLU A 175 4.77 2.39 -4.08
C GLU A 175 3.50 2.00 -3.34
N ARG A 176 3.36 2.52 -2.11
CA ARG A 176 2.18 2.27 -1.27
C ARG A 176 1.72 3.57 -0.64
N ASP A 177 0.45 3.64 -0.32
CA ASP A 177 -0.10 4.72 0.50
C ASP A 177 -1.01 4.20 1.61
N VAL A 178 -1.35 5.06 2.56
CA VAL A 178 -2.28 4.75 3.66
C VAL A 178 -3.37 5.81 3.72
N LEU A 179 -4.60 5.38 3.53
CA LEU A 179 -5.77 6.23 3.60
C LEU A 179 -6.46 6.03 4.96
N GLU A 180 -6.82 7.12 5.62
CA GLU A 180 -7.37 7.06 6.98
C GLU A 180 -8.76 7.68 7.04
N ILE A 181 -9.65 7.02 7.79
CA ILE A 181 -10.95 7.57 8.18
C ILE A 181 -11.11 7.42 9.70
N ALA A 182 -11.68 8.43 10.35
CA ALA A 182 -12.06 8.41 11.76
C ALA A 182 -13.57 8.18 11.90
N LEU A 183 -13.98 7.37 12.86
CA LEU A 183 -15.37 7.06 13.17
C LEU A 183 -15.54 6.67 14.64
N VAL A 184 -16.78 6.46 15.07
CA VAL A 184 -17.09 5.82 16.36
C VAL A 184 -17.59 4.42 16.09
N LEU A 185 -17.01 3.42 16.77
CA LEU A 185 -17.44 2.04 16.64
C LEU A 185 -18.81 1.83 17.30
N PRO A 186 -19.67 0.94 16.76
CA PRO A 186 -20.96 0.63 17.37
C PRO A 186 -20.80 0.15 18.83
N PRO A 187 -21.78 0.38 19.69
CA PRO A 187 -21.75 -0.06 21.09
C PRO A 187 -21.96 -1.58 21.25
N ASP A 188 -22.42 -2.27 20.20
CA ASP A 188 -22.68 -3.71 20.23
C ASP A 188 -21.44 -4.52 19.87
N ALA A 189 -20.79 -5.10 20.88
CA ALA A 189 -19.69 -6.03 20.71
C ALA A 189 -20.09 -7.30 19.95
N GLY A 190 -19.11 -7.92 19.28
CA GLY A 190 -19.30 -9.09 18.42
C GLY A 190 -19.76 -8.76 17.00
N THR A 191 -20.14 -7.51 16.73
CA THR A 191 -20.50 -7.04 15.39
C THR A 191 -19.28 -7.08 14.46
N THR A 192 -19.40 -7.69 13.30
CA THR A 192 -18.39 -7.60 12.23
C THR A 192 -18.76 -6.49 11.26
N LEU A 193 -17.94 -5.46 11.18
CA LEU A 193 -18.04 -4.39 10.20
C LEU A 193 -17.24 -4.76 8.96
N SER A 194 -17.86 -4.69 7.79
CA SER A 194 -17.19 -4.91 6.50
C SER A 194 -17.11 -3.60 5.74
N PHE A 195 -15.93 -3.26 5.22
CA PHE A 195 -15.66 -2.03 4.48
C PHE A 195 -15.32 -2.36 3.01
N PRO A 196 -16.30 -2.74 2.17
CA PRO A 196 -16.07 -3.00 0.76
C PRO A 196 -15.27 -1.87 0.11
N THR A 197 -14.16 -2.23 -0.51
CA THR A 197 -13.20 -1.27 -1.06
C THR A 197 -12.97 -1.54 -2.54
N ILE A 198 -13.16 -0.53 -3.37
CA ILE A 198 -12.90 -0.59 -4.81
C ILE A 198 -11.68 0.28 -5.12
N GLN A 199 -10.64 -0.34 -5.65
CA GLN A 199 -9.45 0.32 -6.16
C GLN A 199 -9.58 0.45 -7.68
N THR A 200 -9.64 1.69 -8.15
CA THR A 200 -9.68 2.02 -9.57
C THR A 200 -8.28 2.37 -10.03
N CYS A 201 -7.88 1.84 -11.17
CA CYS A 201 -6.57 2.08 -11.76
C CYS A 201 -6.72 2.71 -13.15
N GLU A 202 -5.61 3.13 -13.75
CA GLU A 202 -5.64 3.63 -15.13
C GLU A 202 -6.20 2.58 -16.10
N GLN A 203 -5.90 1.30 -15.83
CA GLN A 203 -6.41 0.16 -16.55
C GLN A 203 -7.09 -0.81 -15.57
N GLY A 204 -8.41 -0.92 -15.69
CA GLY A 204 -9.20 -1.86 -14.89
C GLY A 204 -9.43 -1.42 -13.44
N GLN A 205 -9.82 -2.38 -12.62
CA GLN A 205 -10.15 -2.16 -11.21
C GLN A 205 -9.97 -3.45 -10.39
N SER A 206 -9.74 -3.27 -9.09
CA SER A 206 -9.76 -4.33 -8.09
C SER A 206 -10.87 -4.08 -7.07
N ALA A 207 -11.79 -5.02 -6.91
CA ALA A 207 -12.93 -4.89 -6.01
C ALA A 207 -12.81 -5.85 -4.82
N TRP A 208 -12.37 -5.34 -3.67
CA TRP A 208 -12.31 -6.04 -2.37
C TRP A 208 -13.65 -5.89 -1.67
N THR A 209 -14.66 -6.61 -2.13
CA THR A 209 -16.06 -6.39 -1.74
C THR A 209 -16.78 -7.64 -1.25
N GLU A 210 -16.13 -8.80 -1.30
CA GLU A 210 -16.79 -10.06 -0.94
C GLU A 210 -16.94 -10.17 0.58
N VAL A 211 -18.12 -10.60 1.01
CA VAL A 211 -18.46 -10.92 2.40
C VAL A 211 -18.87 -12.39 2.44
N PRO A 212 -18.39 -13.20 3.41
CA PRO A 212 -18.70 -14.63 3.44
C PRO A 212 -20.20 -14.87 3.52
N ALA A 213 -20.72 -15.78 2.68
CA ALA A 213 -22.07 -16.29 2.85
C ALA A 213 -22.17 -17.13 4.14
N GLY A 214 -23.38 -17.36 4.65
CA GLY A 214 -23.59 -18.16 5.86
C GLY A 214 -22.94 -19.54 5.76
N GLY A 215 -21.94 -19.80 6.61
CA GLY A 215 -21.20 -21.07 6.65
C GLY A 215 -20.04 -21.18 5.64
N GLN A 216 -19.78 -20.15 4.84
CA GLN A 216 -18.59 -20.07 3.99
C GLN A 216 -17.36 -19.71 4.84
N ASP A 217 -16.25 -20.36 4.52
CA ASP A 217 -14.95 -20.03 5.09
C ASP A 217 -14.42 -18.69 4.51
N PRO A 218 -14.17 -17.66 5.34
CA PRO A 218 -13.67 -16.37 4.87
C PRO A 218 -12.34 -16.45 4.12
N GLU A 219 -11.51 -17.47 4.39
CA GLU A 219 -10.21 -17.66 3.73
C GLU A 219 -10.34 -18.09 2.27
N GLN A 220 -11.54 -18.51 1.84
CA GLN A 220 -11.83 -18.95 0.47
C GLN A 220 -12.33 -17.82 -0.43
N LEU A 221 -12.44 -16.60 0.10
CA LEU A 221 -12.80 -15.42 -0.70
C LEU A 221 -11.60 -14.97 -1.53
N ASP A 222 -11.83 -14.73 -2.82
CA ASP A 222 -10.79 -14.25 -3.73
C ASP A 222 -10.49 -12.78 -3.43
N ARG A 223 -11.53 -12.00 -3.15
CA ARG A 223 -11.43 -10.56 -2.90
C ARG A 223 -12.24 -10.14 -1.67
N PRO A 224 -11.85 -10.61 -0.47
CA PRO A 224 -12.56 -10.30 0.76
C PRO A 224 -12.55 -8.79 1.01
N ALA A 225 -13.70 -8.25 1.42
CA ALA A 225 -13.77 -6.90 1.95
C ALA A 225 -12.93 -6.80 3.24
N PRO A 226 -12.20 -5.70 3.46
CA PRO A 226 -11.58 -5.44 4.75
C PRO A 226 -12.62 -5.46 5.87
N THR A 227 -12.37 -6.21 6.94
CA THR A 227 -13.32 -6.37 8.06
C THR A 227 -12.70 -6.02 9.41
N LEU A 228 -13.56 -5.61 10.34
CA LEU A 228 -13.24 -5.36 11.74
C LEU A 228 -14.30 -6.01 12.63
N VAL A 229 -13.89 -6.78 13.63
CA VAL A 229 -14.79 -7.26 14.69
C VAL A 229 -14.74 -6.28 15.84
N VAL A 230 -15.91 -5.76 16.24
CA VAL A 230 -16.06 -4.91 17.43
C VAL A 230 -15.89 -5.79 18.67
N THR A 231 -14.92 -5.46 19.51
CA THR A 231 -14.66 -6.16 20.77
C THR A 231 -15.41 -5.51 21.93
N PRO A 232 -15.63 -6.24 23.04
CA PRO A 232 -16.18 -5.63 24.25
C PRO A 232 -15.37 -4.42 24.70
N ASP A 233 -16.06 -3.40 25.20
CA ASP A 233 -15.42 -2.31 25.92
C ASP A 233 -14.70 -2.87 27.16
N ASP A 234 -13.45 -2.46 27.36
CA ASP A 234 -12.66 -2.80 28.54
C ASP A 234 -12.24 -1.50 29.24
N PRO A 235 -12.96 -1.08 30.28
CA PRO A 235 -12.69 0.18 31.00
C PRO A 235 -11.38 0.15 31.80
N GLY A 236 -10.57 -0.91 31.69
CA GLY A 236 -9.24 -1.03 32.31
C GLY A 236 -8.06 -0.84 31.34
N ALA A 237 -8.31 -0.62 30.05
CA ALA A 237 -7.26 -0.51 29.02
C ALA A 237 -6.97 0.96 28.61
N ASP A 238 -6.85 1.86 29.58
CA ASP A 238 -6.35 3.23 29.37
C ASP A 238 -4.86 3.20 28.99
N GLY A 239 -4.54 2.92 27.73
CA GLY A 239 -3.13 2.80 27.34
C GLY A 239 -2.85 2.57 25.88
N ALA A 240 -3.15 3.56 25.02
CA ALA A 240 -2.32 4.01 23.88
C ALA A 240 -3.14 4.72 22.77
N ALA A 241 -3.84 5.80 23.10
CA ALA A 241 -4.31 6.75 22.09
C ALA A 241 -4.40 8.18 22.66
N SER A 242 -3.29 8.71 23.16
CA SER A 242 -3.18 10.16 23.39
C SER A 242 -2.95 10.87 22.07
N ALA A 243 -4.01 11.48 21.52
CA ALA A 243 -4.07 12.87 21.06
C ALA A 243 -5.20 13.03 20.02
N VAL A 244 -6.44 13.13 20.48
CA VAL A 244 -7.41 13.99 19.81
C VAL A 244 -7.53 15.21 20.71
N ASP A 245 -6.82 16.27 20.31
CA ASP A 245 -6.90 17.57 20.97
C ASP A 245 -8.31 18.13 20.78
N THR A 246 -8.98 18.34 21.90
CA THR A 246 -10.30 18.95 22.02
C THR A 246 -10.25 20.39 21.53
N LEU A 247 -10.54 20.60 20.25
CA LEU A 247 -10.95 21.90 19.72
C LEU A 247 -12.35 22.23 20.24
N THR A 248 -12.47 22.72 21.47
CA THR A 248 -13.51 23.68 21.95
C THR A 248 -13.20 24.13 23.38
N ALA A 249 -12.60 25.31 23.55
CA ALA A 249 -13.01 26.32 24.54
C ALA A 249 -12.07 27.54 24.48
N VAL A 250 -12.55 28.59 23.82
CA VAL A 250 -12.02 29.95 23.97
C VAL A 250 -12.53 30.53 25.30
N ARG A 251 -11.57 30.99 26.13
CA ARG A 251 -11.64 31.84 27.36
C ARG A 251 -11.88 31.14 28.71
N ALA A 252 -10.84 31.15 29.55
CA ALA A 252 -10.83 31.81 30.87
C ALA A 252 -9.38 31.95 31.38
N ASP A 253 -9.18 32.94 32.26
CA ASP A 253 -7.93 33.60 32.65
C ASP A 253 -6.87 32.80 33.44
N THR A 254 -5.65 33.34 33.33
CA THR A 254 -4.38 33.21 34.07
C THR A 254 -4.46 32.92 35.59
N ASP A 255 -3.66 31.94 36.08
CA ASP A 255 -2.59 32.14 37.11
C ASP A 255 -1.69 30.87 37.24
N PRO A 256 -0.34 30.95 37.21
CA PRO A 256 0.54 29.78 37.31
C PRO A 256 1.15 29.66 38.71
N SER A 257 0.63 28.77 39.55
CA SER A 257 1.37 28.32 40.73
C SER A 257 0.94 26.93 41.19
N GLY A 258 1.86 25.97 41.03
CA GLY A 258 1.64 24.58 41.45
C GLY A 258 2.78 23.66 41.01
N ARG A 259 4.01 23.90 41.49
CA ARG A 259 5.11 22.92 41.39
C ARG A 259 4.79 21.76 42.33
N GLY A 260 4.19 20.71 41.79
CA GLY A 260 4.10 19.40 42.43
C GLY A 260 5.31 18.56 42.09
N ASN A 261 6.12 18.22 43.09
CA ASN A 261 7.22 17.27 42.99
C ASN A 261 6.64 15.86 42.76
N GLY A 262 6.86 15.30 41.58
CA GLY A 262 6.52 13.90 41.25
C GLY A 262 7.80 13.11 41.06
N GLU A 263 8.07 12.18 41.97
CA GLU A 263 9.15 11.21 41.88
C GLU A 263 8.89 10.25 40.72
N ALA A 264 9.83 10.17 39.77
CA ALA A 264 9.78 9.21 38.68
C ALA A 264 10.30 7.84 39.17
N PRO A 265 9.57 6.72 39.00
CA PRO A 265 10.10 5.41 39.28
C PRO A 265 11.09 5.00 38.18
N LEU A 266 12.38 5.08 38.52
CA LEU A 266 13.50 4.53 37.74
C LEU A 266 13.52 3.00 37.86
N LEU A 267 12.76 2.27 37.05
CA LEU A 267 12.97 0.82 36.84
C LEU A 267 12.55 0.39 35.43
N ALA A 268 13.43 0.59 34.43
CA ALA A 268 13.42 -0.18 33.18
C ALA A 268 14.71 0.02 32.35
N VAL A 269 15.89 -0.16 32.96
CA VAL A 269 17.14 -0.38 32.19
C VAL A 269 17.77 -1.67 32.69
N GLY A 270 17.20 -2.79 32.24
CA GLY A 270 17.62 -4.13 32.63
C GLY A 270 17.35 -5.16 31.55
N ALA A 271 17.68 -4.85 30.29
CA ALA A 271 17.62 -5.86 29.20
C ALA A 271 18.63 -5.64 28.06
N PHE A 272 19.21 -4.45 27.89
CA PHE A 272 20.13 -4.19 26.75
C PHE A 272 21.62 -4.49 27.03
N GLY A 273 22.02 -4.64 28.30
CA GLY A 273 23.44 -4.82 28.66
C GLY A 273 24.03 -6.17 28.29
N LEU A 274 23.24 -7.26 28.30
CA LEU A 274 23.75 -8.61 28.06
C LEU A 274 23.84 -8.96 26.56
N GLY A 275 23.00 -8.36 25.71
CA GLY A 275 23.02 -8.59 24.26
C GLY A 275 24.26 -8.01 23.56
N LEU A 276 24.72 -6.85 24.02
CA LEU A 276 25.90 -6.16 23.47
C LEU A 276 27.21 -6.91 23.78
N LEU A 277 27.32 -7.56 24.94
CA LEU A 277 28.53 -8.30 25.31
C LEU A 277 28.69 -9.57 24.45
N ALA A 278 27.59 -10.27 24.14
CA ALA A 278 27.62 -11.48 23.30
C ALA A 278 27.99 -11.17 21.84
N THR A 279 27.50 -10.05 21.29
CA THR A 279 27.83 -9.61 19.93
C THR A 279 29.29 -9.18 19.80
N LEU A 280 29.83 -8.47 20.80
CA LEU A 280 31.25 -8.07 20.79
C LEU A 280 32.20 -9.26 20.89
N LEU A 281 31.86 -10.30 21.66
CA LEU A 281 32.65 -11.53 21.74
C LEU A 281 32.62 -12.33 20.43
N ALA A 282 31.47 -12.40 19.75
CA ALA A 282 31.35 -13.06 18.45
C ALA A 282 32.18 -12.35 17.35
N ILE A 283 32.16 -11.01 17.33
CA ILE A 283 32.97 -10.21 16.39
C ILE A 283 34.47 -10.42 16.64
N ALA A 284 34.90 -10.45 17.91
CA ALA A 284 36.30 -10.68 18.26
C ALA A 284 36.79 -12.09 17.88
N ALA A 285 35.94 -13.11 18.02
CA ALA A 285 36.24 -14.46 17.58
C ALA A 285 36.41 -14.55 16.05
N LEU A 286 35.51 -13.93 15.29
CA LEU A 286 35.56 -13.90 13.82
C LEU A 286 36.80 -13.14 13.30
N ALA A 287 37.17 -12.04 13.96
CA ALA A 287 38.36 -11.27 13.62
C ALA A 287 39.67 -12.04 13.87
N ARG A 288 39.73 -12.86 14.93
CA ARG A 288 40.89 -13.75 15.19
C ARG A 288 40.99 -14.89 14.19
N GLN A 289 39.86 -15.45 13.75
CA GLN A 289 39.83 -16.52 12.76
C GLN A 289 40.35 -16.03 11.41
N ARG A 290 39.92 -14.83 10.97
CA ARG A 290 40.40 -14.18 9.73
C ARG A 290 41.88 -13.81 9.73
N ARG A 291 42.51 -13.66 10.90
CA ARG A 291 43.96 -13.38 11.01
C ARG A 291 44.82 -14.64 11.03
N ARG A 292 44.21 -15.82 11.16
CA ARG A 292 44.92 -17.12 11.21
C ARG A 292 44.82 -17.93 9.92
N SER A 293 43.90 -17.57 9.04
CA SER A 293 43.82 -17.97 7.63
C SER A 293 44.52 -16.96 6.74
#